data_AF-A0A1J6IK76-F1
#
_entry.id   AF-A0A1J6IK76-F1
#
_cell.length_a   1.000
_cell.length_b   1.000
_cell.length_c   1.000
_cell.angle_alpha   90.00
_cell.angle_beta   90.00
_cell.angle_gamma   90.00
#
_symmetry.space_group_name_H-M   'P 1'
#
loop_
_entity.id
_entity.type
_entity.pdbx_description
1 polymer ?
#
loop_
_entity_poly.entity_id
_entity_poly.type
_entity_poly.pdbx_seq_one_letter_code
_entity_poly.pdbx_strand_id
1 'polypeptide(L)' 'MAGINLNQLCMDEHDPMLNLKVRCKHGDLLPLQTSWSTRNPRRRFWSCPYYGSCKFFRWRDDAIDERSRFVLP' A
#
# COMPACT_ATOMS: atom_id res chain seq x y z
N MET A 1 4.61 -31.40 -15.01
CA MET A 1 3.85 -30.13 -14.97
C MET A 1 3.91 -29.64 -13.53
N ALA A 2 4.78 -28.66 -13.23
CA ALA A 2 4.94 -28.17 -11.86
C ALA A 2 3.67 -27.40 -11.45
N GLY A 3 3.07 -27.80 -10.31
CA GLY A 3 1.87 -27.15 -9.78
C GLY A 3 2.20 -25.72 -9.37
N ILE A 4 1.56 -24.75 -10.02
CA ILE A 4 1.60 -23.34 -9.63
C ILE A 4 0.97 -23.19 -8.25
N ASN A 5 1.76 -22.71 -7.29
CA ASN A 5 1.26 -22.36 -5.96
C ASN A 5 0.41 -21.09 -6.09
N LEU A 6 -0.89 -21.17 -5.78
CA LEU A 6 -1.83 -20.06 -5.93
C LEU A 6 -1.45 -18.83 -5.06
N ASN A 7 -0.71 -19.03 -3.96
CA ASN A 7 -0.22 -17.92 -3.14
C ASN A 7 0.91 -17.14 -3.84
N GLN A 8 1.56 -17.75 -4.84
CA GLN A 8 2.66 -17.17 -5.60
C GLN A 8 2.17 -16.38 -6.82
N LEU A 9 0.87 -16.45 -7.15
CA LEU A 9 0.28 -15.72 -8.29
C LEU A 9 -0.16 -14.29 -7.94
N CYS A 10 -0.32 -13.97 -6.66
CA CYS A 10 -0.86 -12.69 -6.22
C CYS A 10 0.12 -11.84 -5.38
N MET A 11 1.23 -12.42 -4.95
CA MET A 11 2.26 -11.76 -4.16
C MET A 11 3.56 -11.75 -4.95
N ASP A 12 3.97 -10.56 -5.41
CA ASP A 12 5.36 -10.36 -5.81
C ASP A 12 6.20 -10.50 -4.54
N GLU A 13 6.85 -11.64 -4.36
CA GLU A 13 7.73 -11.91 -3.20
C GLU A 13 8.90 -10.90 -3.14
N HIS A 14 9.16 -10.20 -4.25
CA HIS A 14 10.13 -9.12 -4.39
C HIS A 14 9.56 -7.73 -4.08
N ASP A 15 8.29 -7.60 -3.72
CA ASP A 15 7.71 -6.31 -3.40
C ASP A 15 8.24 -5.80 -2.05
N PRO A 16 9.09 -4.75 -2.03
CA PRO A 16 9.70 -4.25 -0.80
C PRO A 16 8.66 -3.67 0.18
N MET A 17 7.44 -3.39 -0.32
CA MET A 17 6.32 -2.87 0.45
C MET A 17 5.39 -3.99 0.95
N LEU A 18 5.68 -5.27 0.69
CA LEU A 18 4.82 -6.40 1.11
C LEU A 18 4.73 -6.52 2.64
N ASN A 19 5.85 -6.30 3.34
CA ASN A 19 5.95 -6.42 4.80
C ASN A 19 5.90 -5.08 5.54
N LEU A 20 5.57 -3.98 4.85
CA LEU A 20 5.55 -2.66 5.47
C LEU A 20 4.43 -2.55 6.52
N LYS A 21 4.82 -2.32 7.78
CA LYS A 21 3.88 -2.06 8.88
C LYS A 21 3.67 -0.56 9.03
N VAL A 22 2.50 -0.07 8.62
CA VAL A 22 2.13 1.34 8.73
C VAL A 22 1.17 1.53 9.90
N ARG A 23 1.45 2.49 10.78
CA ARG A 23 0.64 2.78 11.96
C ARG A 23 0.16 4.23 11.95
N CYS A 24 -1.04 4.47 12.47
CA CYS A 24 -1.51 5.83 12.72
C CYS A 24 -1.02 6.36 14.08
N LYS A 25 -1.41 7.60 14.42
CA LYS A 25 -1.07 8.24 15.70
C LYS A 25 -1.62 7.52 16.95
N HIS A 26 -2.61 6.64 16.79
CA HIS A 26 -3.15 5.83 17.87
C HIS A 26 -2.33 4.55 18.11
N GLY A 27 -1.34 4.26 17.25
CA GLY A 27 -0.54 3.03 17.31
C GLY A 27 -1.14 1.84 16.56
N ASP A 28 -2.38 1.95 16.09
CA ASP A 28 -3.05 0.88 15.33
C ASP A 28 -2.34 0.59 14.01
N LEU A 29 -2.18 -0.71 13.70
CA LEU A 29 -1.69 -1.16 12.40
C LEU A 29 -2.77 -0.94 11.35
N LEU A 30 -2.41 -0.25 10.27
CA LEU A 30 -3.34 0.11 9.22
C LEU A 30 -3.36 -0.95 8.12
N PRO A 31 -4.54 -1.38 7.66
CA PRO A 31 -4.65 -2.27 6.52
C PRO A 31 -4.33 -1.51 5.23
N LEU A 32 -3.72 -2.22 4.28
CA LEU A 32 -3.56 -1.72 2.91
C LEU A 32 -4.90 -1.83 2.17
N GLN A 33 -5.39 -0.71 1.66
CA GLN A 33 -6.67 -0.60 0.97
C GLN A 33 -6.46 -0.24 -0.51
N THR A 34 -7.49 -0.47 -1.33
CA THR A 34 -7.52 -0.10 -2.76
C THR A 34 -8.54 1.01 -2.98
N SER A 35 -8.15 2.07 -3.68
CA SER A 35 -9.03 3.16 -4.07
C SER A 35 -9.91 2.75 -5.25
N TRP A 36 -11.21 2.96 -5.07
CA TRP A 36 -12.24 2.75 -6.09
C TRP A 36 -12.74 4.07 -6.69
N SER A 37 -12.07 5.19 -6.37
CA SER A 37 -12.44 6.49 -6.94
C SER A 37 -12.10 6.53 -8.44
N THR A 38 -12.92 7.26 -9.20
CA THR A 38 -12.67 7.49 -10.63
C THR A 38 -11.36 8.23 -10.89
N ARG A 39 -10.94 9.09 -9.95
CA ARG A 39 -9.71 9.88 -10.05
C ARG A 39 -8.45 9.08 -9.71
N ASN A 40 -8.54 8.13 -8.78
CA ASN A 40 -7.41 7.31 -8.34
C ASN A 40 -7.78 5.82 -8.42
N PRO A 41 -8.15 5.29 -9.60
CA PRO A 41 -8.60 3.92 -9.70
C PRO A 41 -7.46 2.97 -9.36
N ARG A 42 -7.75 1.94 -8.56
CA ARG A 42 -6.85 0.84 -8.20
C ARG A 42 -5.58 1.23 -7.42
N ARG A 43 -5.35 2.51 -7.09
CA ARG A 43 -4.23 2.95 -6.26
C ARG A 43 -4.37 2.42 -4.82
N ARG A 44 -3.29 1.98 -4.20
CA ARG A 44 -3.30 1.42 -2.84
C ARG A 44 -2.89 2.44 -1.79
N PHE A 45 -3.53 2.45 -0.63
CA PHE A 45 -3.28 3.42 0.45
C PHE A 45 -3.50 2.84 1.84
N TRP A 46 -2.99 3.54 2.85
CA TRP A 46 -3.34 3.34 4.26
C TRP A 46 -4.12 4.54 4.77
N SER A 47 -5.21 4.29 5.49
CA SER A 47 -5.97 5.31 6.21
C SER A 47 -6.34 4.81 7.60
N CYS A 48 -6.48 5.72 8.55
CA CYS A 48 -7.04 5.38 9.85
C CYS A 48 -8.56 5.18 9.71
N PRO A 49 -9.15 4.12 10.30
CA PRO A 49 -10.60 3.91 10.26
C PRO A 49 -11.37 4.99 11.05
N TYR A 50 -10.71 5.68 11.97
CA TYR A 50 -11.29 6.74 12.79
C TYR A 50 -11.20 8.11 12.10
N TYR A 51 -11.86 8.27 10.95
CA TYR A 51 -11.76 9.46 10.08
C TYR A 51 -12.03 10.81 10.79
N GLY A 52 -12.86 10.83 11.84
CA GLY A 52 -13.18 12.05 12.59
C GLY A 52 -12.10 12.50 13.58
N SER A 53 -11.38 11.56 14.18
CA SER A 53 -10.35 11.85 15.19
C SER A 53 -8.93 11.73 14.64
N CYS A 54 -8.74 11.05 13.51
CA CYS A 54 -7.45 10.82 12.88
C CYS A 54 -7.51 11.03 11.38
N LYS A 55 -6.71 11.99 10.91
CA LYS A 55 -6.58 12.35 9.49
C LYS A 55 -5.42 11.61 8.81
N PHE A 56 -4.93 10.52 9.40
CA PHE A 56 -3.82 9.77 8.81
C PHE A 56 -4.26 9.17 7.47
N PHE A 57 -3.52 9.51 6.42
CA PHE A 57 -3.66 8.98 5.08
C PHE A 57 -2.28 8.98 4.42
N ARG A 58 -1.93 7.91 3.69
CA ARG A 58 -0.70 7.82 2.91
C ARG A 58 -0.90 6.86 1.73
N TRP A 59 -0.45 7.24 0.53
CA TRP A 59 -0.44 6.29 -0.57
C TRP A 59 0.71 5.28 -0.44
N ARG A 60 0.51 4.09 -1.00
CA ARG A 60 1.55 3.05 -1.07
C ARG A 60 2.73 3.48 -1.95
N ASP A 61 2.43 4.14 -3.05
CA ASP A 61 3.40 4.65 -4.03
C ASP A 61 4.09 5.96 -3.57
N ASP A 62 3.62 6.63 -2.51
CA ASP A 62 4.34 7.77 -1.94
C ASP A 62 5.69 7.36 -1.32
N ALA A 63 5.90 6.06 -1.05
CA ALA A 63 7.14 5.52 -0.52
C ALA A 63 8.22 5.27 -1.58
N ILE A 64 7.99 5.66 -2.83
CA ILE A 64 9.05 5.75 -3.83
C ILE A 64 10.08 6.77 -3.29
N ASP A 65 11.30 6.31 -3.07
CA ASP A 65 12.39 7.17 -2.61
C ASP A 65 12.54 8.35 -3.57
N GLU A 66 12.94 9.51 -3.04
CA GLU A 66 12.98 10.75 -3.83
C GLU A 66 13.88 10.62 -5.07
N ARG A 67 14.92 9.77 -5.02
CA ARG A 67 15.77 9.44 -6.16
C ARG A 67 15.02 8.62 -7.21
N SER A 68 14.20 7.65 -6.81
CA SER A 68 13.41 6.80 -7.69
C SER A 68 12.30 7.58 -8.43
N ARG A 69 11.83 8.72 -7.90
CA ARG A 69 10.89 9.62 -8.61
C ARG A 69 11.46 10.21 -9.90
N PHE A 70 12.79 10.27 -10.03
CA PHE A 70 13.46 10.79 -11.23
C PHE A 70 13.74 9.71 -12.29
N VAL A 71 13.54 8.44 -11.96
CA VAL A 71 13.87 7.30 -12.84
C VAL A 71 12.62 6.65 -13.43
N LEU A 72 11.50 6.67 -12.70
CA LEU A 72 10.22 6.17 -13.19
C LEU A 72 9.47 7.30 -13.93
N PRO A 73 9.16 7.14 -15.24
CA PRO A 73 8.48 8.15 -16.04
C PRO A 73 7.01 8.37 -15.66
#